data_AF-A0A0C3IE71-F1
#
_entry.id   AF-A0A0C3IE71-F1
#
_cell.length_a   1.000
_cell.length_b   1.000
_cell.length_c   1.000
_cell.angle_alpha   90.00
_cell.angle_beta   90.00
_cell.angle_gamma   90.00
#
_symmetry.space_group_name_H-M   'P 1'
#
loop_
_entity.id
_entity.type
_entity.pdbx_description
1 polymer ?
#
loop_
_entity_poly.entity_id
_entity_poly.type
_entity_poly.pdbx_seq_one_letter_code
_entity_poly.pdbx_strand_id
1 'polypeptide(L)'
;MLFLNLLSTDARKIKALANYLSTGSPAECWYEDLMTTQLASWDELTKAFNDRWPTMKSASQMSEEYQMELLSHKMLEEDVRVIRTKVWSHIRWADEAMELARLAKIEGGSTLIWQVKKQLPQAVRKLLDDEYTNWKTFTDDIKKLNMSKLKQECKEIEERKRREEERD
;
A
#
# COMPACT_ATOMS: atom_id res chain seq x y z
N MET A 1 -18.00 -5.09 30.91
CA MET A 1 -18.48 -6.04 29.90
C MET A 1 -17.28 -6.74 29.30
N LEU A 2 -17.18 -8.06 29.48
CA LEU A 2 -16.15 -8.90 28.85
C LEU A 2 -16.59 -9.17 27.41
N PHE A 3 -15.89 -8.62 26.43
CA PHE A 3 -16.01 -9.08 25.04
C PHE A 3 -15.36 -10.47 24.97
N LEU A 4 -16.17 -11.52 25.18
CA LEU A 4 -15.75 -12.88 24.88
C LEU A 4 -15.56 -12.96 23.35
N ASN A 5 -14.31 -13.12 22.93
CA ASN A 5 -13.95 -13.43 21.55
C ASN A 5 -14.86 -14.55 21.04
N LEU A 6 -15.73 -14.23 20.07
CA LEU A 6 -16.76 -15.15 19.54
C LEU A 6 -16.17 -16.43 18.92
N LEU A 7 -14.85 -16.43 18.70
CA LEU A 7 -14.03 -17.49 18.13
C LEU A 7 -12.97 -18.04 19.11
N SER A 8 -13.25 -18.03 20.42
CA SER A 8 -12.27 -18.42 21.45
C SER A 8 -11.89 -19.91 21.48
N THR A 9 -12.60 -20.76 20.72
CA THR A 9 -12.35 -22.21 20.68
C THR A 9 -12.29 -22.69 19.24
N ASP A 10 -11.39 -23.61 18.94
CA ASP A 10 -11.18 -24.14 17.60
C ASP A 10 -12.44 -24.80 17.01
N ALA A 11 -13.21 -25.54 17.82
CA ALA A 11 -14.49 -26.09 17.39
C ALA A 11 -15.50 -25.04 16.90
N ARG A 12 -15.46 -23.82 17.44
CA ARG A 12 -16.31 -22.70 16.97
C ARG A 12 -15.76 -22.07 15.71
N LYS A 13 -14.43 -21.92 15.59
CA LYS A 13 -13.78 -21.43 14.37
C LYS A 13 -14.05 -22.34 13.17
N ILE A 14 -13.89 -23.66 13.38
CA ILE A 14 -14.16 -24.68 12.37
C ILE A 14 -15.62 -24.55 11.91
N LYS A 15 -16.59 -24.63 12.83
CA LYS A 15 -18.01 -24.50 12.49
C LYS A 15 -18.36 -23.18 11.79
N ALA A 16 -17.74 -22.07 12.20
CA ALA A 16 -18.01 -20.77 11.61
C ALA A 16 -17.50 -20.66 10.17
N LEU A 17 -16.47 -21.41 9.79
CA LEU A 17 -15.90 -21.41 8.43
C LEU A 17 -16.94 -21.75 7.36
N ALA A 18 -17.86 -22.68 7.65
CA ALA A 18 -18.94 -23.06 6.75
C ALA A 18 -19.75 -21.85 6.24
N ASN A 19 -19.96 -20.84 7.10
CA ASN A 19 -20.73 -19.64 6.75
C ASN A 19 -20.04 -18.74 5.71
N TYR A 20 -18.75 -18.96 5.45
CA TYR A 20 -17.96 -18.19 4.50
C TYR A 20 -17.74 -18.93 3.16
N LEU A 21 -18.25 -20.15 3.04
CA LEU A 21 -18.17 -20.96 1.83
C LEU A 21 -19.44 -20.76 1.02
N SER A 22 -19.29 -20.61 -0.30
CA SER A 22 -20.45 -20.51 -1.19
C SER A 22 -21.11 -21.88 -1.34
N THR A 23 -22.45 -21.91 -1.32
CA THR A 23 -23.23 -23.13 -1.53
C THR A 23 -22.91 -23.77 -2.88
N GLY A 24 -22.69 -25.08 -2.87
CA GLY A 24 -22.29 -25.91 -4.03
C GLY A 24 -20.84 -25.70 -4.48
N SER A 25 -20.03 -24.93 -3.75
CA SER A 25 -18.64 -24.68 -4.15
C SER A 25 -17.73 -25.88 -3.88
N PRO A 26 -16.63 -26.04 -4.65
CA PRO A 26 -15.60 -27.05 -4.35
C PRO A 26 -15.03 -26.93 -2.92
N ALA A 27 -15.08 -25.74 -2.33
CA ALA A 27 -14.64 -25.49 -0.97
C ALA A 27 -15.64 -25.99 0.07
N GLU A 28 -16.95 -25.80 -0.17
CA GLU A 28 -18.00 -26.33 0.70
C GLU A 28 -18.01 -27.88 0.69
N CYS A 29 -17.97 -28.51 -0.48
CA CYS A 29 -17.93 -29.98 -0.57
C CYS A 29 -16.70 -30.57 0.14
N TRP A 30 -15.53 -29.95 -0.04
CA TRP A 30 -14.31 -30.37 0.66
C TRP A 30 -14.44 -30.20 2.17
N TYR A 31 -15.02 -29.09 2.65
CA TYR A 31 -15.22 -28.85 4.07
C TYR A 31 -16.19 -29.86 4.69
N GLU A 32 -17.28 -30.21 3.99
CA GLU A 32 -18.23 -31.25 4.42
C GLU A 32 -17.56 -32.63 4.51
N ASP A 33 -16.78 -33.02 3.48
CA ASP A 33 -16.01 -34.26 3.48
C ASP A 33 -15.03 -34.32 4.68
N LEU A 34 -14.39 -33.19 4.98
CA LEU A 34 -13.44 -33.04 6.08
C LEU A 34 -14.11 -33.17 7.47
N MET A 35 -15.33 -32.63 7.63
CA MET A 35 -16.10 -32.73 8.87
C MET A 35 -16.52 -34.16 9.21
N THR A 36 -16.66 -35.03 8.21
CA THR A 36 -16.92 -36.47 8.45
C THR A 36 -15.72 -37.19 9.10
N THR A 37 -14.53 -36.62 9.01
CA THR A 37 -13.28 -37.21 9.52
C THR A 37 -12.86 -36.74 10.92
N GLN A 38 -13.68 -35.93 11.60
CA GLN A 38 -13.43 -35.36 12.94
C GLN A 38 -12.05 -34.67 13.10
N LEU A 39 -11.94 -33.43 12.62
CA LEU A 39 -10.77 -32.60 12.92
C LEU A 39 -10.78 -32.10 14.37
N ALA A 40 -9.63 -32.21 15.05
CA ALA A 40 -9.50 -31.90 16.47
C ALA A 40 -9.07 -30.46 16.75
N SER A 41 -8.49 -29.76 15.76
CA SER A 41 -7.96 -28.40 15.93
C SER A 41 -8.06 -27.52 14.69
N TRP A 42 -7.96 -26.21 14.90
CA TRP A 42 -7.93 -25.22 13.81
C TRP A 42 -6.64 -25.33 12.96
N ASP A 43 -5.54 -25.75 13.58
CA ASP A 43 -4.25 -25.93 12.90
C ASP A 43 -4.28 -27.09 11.90
N GLU A 44 -4.91 -28.21 12.26
CA GLU A 44 -5.11 -29.35 11.35
C GLU A 44 -5.99 -28.97 10.16
N LEU A 45 -7.07 -28.20 10.39
CA LEU A 45 -7.91 -27.67 9.33
C LEU A 45 -7.12 -26.75 8.40
N THR A 46 -6.33 -25.84 8.97
CA THR A 46 -5.50 -24.89 8.23
C THR A 46 -4.46 -25.61 7.38
N LYS A 47 -3.86 -26.69 7.91
CA LYS A 47 -2.94 -27.54 7.16
C LYS A 47 -3.64 -28.23 5.99
N ALA A 48 -4.77 -28.89 6.23
CA ALA A 48 -5.54 -29.56 5.18
C ALA A 48 -6.02 -28.57 4.10
N PHE A 49 -6.41 -27.35 4.50
CA PHE A 49 -6.77 -26.27 3.59
C PHE A 49 -5.59 -25.89 2.68
N ASN A 50 -4.40 -25.65 3.27
CA ASN A 50 -3.20 -25.29 2.52
C ASN A 50 -2.63 -26.46 1.68
N ASP A 51 -2.89 -27.72 2.06
CA ASP A 51 -2.53 -28.87 1.23
C ASP A 51 -3.45 -28.99 0.00
N ARG A 52 -4.74 -28.70 0.17
CA ARG A 52 -5.76 -28.78 -0.89
C ARG A 52 -5.73 -27.59 -1.85
N TRP A 53 -5.63 -26.39 -1.30
CA TRP A 53 -5.32 -25.17 -2.02
C TRP A 53 -3.98 -24.68 -1.51
N PRO A 54 -2.87 -25.21 -2.06
CA PRO A 54 -1.58 -24.57 -1.88
C PRO A 54 -1.81 -23.11 -2.15
N THR A 55 -1.48 -22.27 -1.18
CA THR A 55 -1.25 -20.87 -1.47
C THR A 55 -0.20 -20.94 -2.56
N MET A 56 -0.61 -20.78 -3.82
CA MET A 56 0.30 -20.31 -4.84
C MET A 56 0.95 -19.16 -4.13
N LYS A 57 2.27 -19.23 -3.90
CA LYS A 57 3.00 -18.05 -3.50
C LYS A 57 2.47 -17.00 -4.45
N SER A 58 1.67 -16.04 -3.97
CA SER A 58 1.54 -14.75 -4.64
C SER A 58 2.97 -14.48 -4.98
N ALA A 59 3.30 -14.48 -6.29
CA ALA A 59 4.67 -14.34 -6.74
C ALA A 59 5.18 -13.17 -5.93
N SER A 60 5.96 -13.47 -4.89
CA SER A 60 6.21 -12.50 -3.85
C SER A 60 7.13 -11.61 -4.60
N GLN A 61 6.57 -10.50 -5.12
CA GLN A 61 7.27 -9.68 -6.08
C GLN A 61 8.62 -9.47 -5.43
N MET A 62 9.69 -9.87 -6.13
CA MET A 62 11.00 -9.87 -5.48
C MET A 62 11.25 -8.44 -4.98
N SER A 63 12.11 -8.26 -4.00
CA SER A 63 12.42 -6.92 -3.48
C SER A 63 12.69 -5.92 -4.62
N GLU A 64 13.30 -6.38 -5.72
CA GLU A 64 13.56 -5.66 -6.94
C GLU A 64 12.29 -5.22 -7.70
N GLU A 65 11.25 -6.04 -7.75
CA GLU A 65 9.99 -5.72 -8.43
C GLU A 65 9.22 -4.61 -7.69
N TYR A 66 9.18 -4.64 -6.35
CA TYR A 66 8.63 -3.54 -5.56
C TYR A 66 9.45 -2.25 -5.70
N GLN A 67 10.78 -2.37 -5.84
CA GLN A 67 11.63 -1.22 -6.16
C GLN A 67 11.32 -0.64 -7.55
N MET A 68 11.04 -1.48 -8.55
CA MET A 68 10.62 -1.03 -9.89
C MET A 68 9.25 -0.36 -9.87
N GLU A 69 8.31 -0.89 -9.08
CA GLU A 69 7.00 -0.29 -8.88
C GLU A 69 7.12 1.06 -8.19
N LEU A 70 7.93 1.16 -7.14
CA LEU A 70 8.23 2.40 -6.43
C LEU A 70 8.85 3.46 -7.35
N LEU A 71 9.77 3.07 -8.24
CA LEU A 71 10.36 3.96 -9.23
C LEU A 71 9.38 4.37 -10.34
N SER A 72 8.28 3.63 -10.52
CA SER A 72 7.21 3.91 -11.48
C SER A 72 6.04 4.66 -10.83
N HIS A 73 6.00 4.74 -9.50
CA HIS A 73 4.94 5.38 -8.72
C HIS A 73 5.04 6.91 -8.76
N LYS A 74 4.49 7.50 -9.82
CA LYS A 74 4.57 8.94 -10.09
C LYS A 74 3.35 9.70 -9.59
N MET A 75 3.59 10.92 -9.11
CA MET A 75 2.56 11.94 -8.93
C MET A 75 2.65 12.92 -10.11
N LEU A 76 1.53 13.16 -10.78
CA LEU A 76 1.46 14.11 -11.90
C LEU A 76 1.41 15.56 -11.37
N GLU A 77 1.87 16.52 -12.18
CA GLU A 77 1.94 17.94 -11.76
C GLU A 77 0.53 18.51 -11.52
N GLU A 78 -0.44 18.09 -12.34
CA GLU A 78 -1.86 18.45 -12.20
C GLU A 78 -2.50 17.88 -10.93
N ASP A 79 -2.01 16.74 -10.44
CA ASP A 79 -2.60 16.03 -9.29
C ASP A 79 -2.19 16.64 -7.94
N VAL A 80 -1.14 17.46 -7.89
CA VAL A 80 -0.60 18.07 -6.66
C VAL A 80 -1.68 18.85 -5.88
N ARG A 81 -2.61 19.49 -6.60
CA ARG A 81 -3.66 20.36 -6.02
C ARG A 81 -5.02 19.67 -5.92
N VAL A 82 -5.09 18.37 -6.21
CA VAL A 82 -6.33 17.60 -6.26
C VAL A 82 -6.58 16.92 -4.91
N ILE A 83 -7.86 16.90 -4.51
CA ILE A 83 -8.36 16.02 -3.45
C ILE A 83 -9.02 14.83 -4.14
N ARG A 84 -8.54 13.63 -3.87
CA ARG A 84 -9.21 12.39 -4.27
C ARG A 84 -9.70 11.69 -3.01
N THR A 85 -10.93 11.18 -3.02
CA THR A 85 -11.49 10.44 -1.87
C THR A 85 -11.34 11.16 -0.52
N LYS A 86 -11.52 12.50 -0.51
CA LYS A 86 -11.35 13.38 0.66
C LYS A 86 -9.93 13.49 1.24
N VAL A 87 -8.91 12.98 0.54
CA VAL A 87 -7.50 13.05 0.94
C VAL A 87 -6.71 13.80 -0.14
N TRP A 88 -5.75 14.64 0.26
CA TRP A 88 -4.86 15.30 -0.69
C TRP A 88 -3.97 14.30 -1.42
N SER A 89 -3.78 14.46 -2.73
CA SER A 89 -3.00 13.53 -3.55
C SER A 89 -1.58 13.27 -3.01
N HIS A 90 -0.90 14.30 -2.48
CA HIS A 90 0.45 14.14 -1.93
C HIS A 90 0.50 13.27 -0.67
N ILE A 91 -0.57 13.30 0.16
CA ILE A 91 -0.68 12.45 1.35
C ILE A 91 -0.86 11.00 0.90
N ARG A 92 -1.80 10.76 -0.02
CA ARG A 92 -2.08 9.41 -0.53
C ARG A 92 -0.84 8.82 -1.20
N TRP A 93 -0.19 9.58 -2.08
CA TRP A 93 1.05 9.19 -2.74
C TRP A 93 2.13 8.82 -1.71
N ALA A 94 2.28 9.60 -0.63
CA ALA A 94 3.27 9.32 0.40
C ALA A 94 2.97 8.04 1.20
N ASP A 95 1.69 7.73 1.45
CA ASP A 95 1.27 6.46 2.05
C ASP A 95 1.59 5.27 1.13
N GLU A 96 1.23 5.37 -0.15
CA GLU A 96 1.47 4.35 -1.18
C GLU A 96 2.99 4.11 -1.37
N ALA A 97 3.79 5.17 -1.46
CA ALA A 97 5.24 5.08 -1.58
C ALA A 97 5.91 4.44 -0.34
N MET A 98 5.43 4.77 0.88
CA MET A 98 5.95 4.15 2.10
C MET A 98 5.65 2.65 2.14
N GLU A 99 4.47 2.23 1.68
CA GLU A 99 4.11 0.82 1.64
C GLU A 99 5.00 0.05 0.65
N LEU A 100 5.23 0.59 -0.54
CA LEU A 100 6.17 0.00 -1.51
C LEU A 100 7.60 -0.08 -0.95
N ALA A 101 8.05 0.94 -0.22
CA ALA A 101 9.36 0.92 0.44
C ALA A 101 9.46 -0.17 1.53
N ARG A 102 8.36 -0.46 2.24
CA ARG A 102 8.28 -1.56 3.22
C ARG A 102 8.30 -2.93 2.56
N LEU A 103 7.51 -3.11 1.50
CA LEU A 103 7.48 -4.34 0.72
C LEU A 103 8.85 -4.64 0.10
N ALA A 104 9.56 -3.61 -0.34
CA ALA A 104 10.95 -3.67 -0.80
C ALA A 104 12.00 -3.77 0.33
N LYS A 105 11.61 -3.72 1.61
CA LYS A 105 12.50 -3.77 2.80
C LYS A 105 13.60 -2.71 2.81
N ILE A 106 13.33 -1.53 2.25
CA ILE A 106 14.28 -0.40 2.19
C ILE A 106 13.89 0.75 3.12
N GLU A 107 12.77 0.64 3.84
CA GLU A 107 12.19 1.72 4.65
C GLU A 107 13.16 2.39 5.65
N GLY A 108 14.12 1.61 6.18
CA GLY A 108 15.06 2.03 7.19
C GLY A 108 16.25 2.83 6.65
N GLY A 109 16.43 2.90 5.34
CA GLY A 109 17.55 3.58 4.69
C GLY A 109 17.11 4.57 3.62
N SER A 110 18.10 5.17 2.96
CA SER A 110 17.90 6.19 1.92
C SER A 110 17.81 5.63 0.49
N THR A 111 17.87 4.31 0.35
CA THR A 111 17.83 3.60 -0.94
C THR A 111 16.66 4.10 -1.78
N LEU A 112 16.94 4.50 -3.02
CA LEU A 112 16.01 5.04 -4.02
C LEU A 112 15.32 6.39 -3.69
N ILE A 113 15.48 6.98 -2.49
CA ILE A 113 14.81 8.24 -2.15
C ILE A 113 15.17 9.34 -3.15
N TRP A 114 16.45 9.49 -3.51
CA TRP A 114 16.87 10.51 -4.46
C TRP A 114 16.24 10.31 -5.85
N GLN A 115 16.17 9.06 -6.33
CA GLN A 115 15.55 8.73 -7.61
C GLN A 115 14.07 9.05 -7.62
N VAL A 116 13.34 8.68 -6.56
CA VAL A 116 11.90 8.97 -6.42
C VAL A 116 11.67 10.47 -6.25
N LYS A 117 12.43 11.15 -5.38
CA LYS A 117 12.37 12.60 -5.20
C LYS A 117 12.57 13.32 -6.53
N LYS A 118 13.51 12.89 -7.39
CA LYS A 118 13.77 13.53 -8.69
C LYS A 118 12.54 13.47 -9.61
N GLN A 119 11.70 12.46 -9.49
CA GLN A 119 10.50 12.26 -10.32
C GLN A 119 9.27 12.99 -9.80
N LEU A 120 9.31 13.52 -8.57
CA LEU A 120 8.20 14.28 -8.02
C LEU A 120 7.96 15.60 -8.79
N PRO A 121 6.71 16.09 -8.78
CA PRO A 121 6.37 17.42 -9.29
C PRO A 121 7.31 18.51 -8.78
N GLN A 122 7.63 19.47 -9.64
CA GLN A 122 8.61 20.51 -9.30
C GLN A 122 8.17 21.32 -8.07
N ALA A 123 6.88 21.62 -7.96
CA ALA A 123 6.31 22.34 -6.81
C ALA A 123 6.54 21.59 -5.48
N VAL A 124 6.49 20.25 -5.52
CA VAL A 124 6.70 19.40 -4.34
C VAL A 124 8.19 19.34 -4.00
N ARG A 125 9.06 19.11 -4.99
CA ARG A 125 10.51 18.99 -4.78
C ARG A 125 11.14 20.22 -4.13
N LYS A 126 10.69 21.42 -4.50
CA LYS A 126 11.19 22.69 -3.94
C LYS A 126 10.89 22.88 -2.45
N LEU A 127 9.88 22.19 -1.93
CA LEU A 127 9.44 22.33 -0.55
C LEU A 127 10.01 21.22 0.36
N LEU A 128 10.84 20.33 -0.19
CA LEU A 128 11.46 19.23 0.52
C LEU A 128 12.95 19.53 0.76
N ASP A 129 13.45 19.07 1.89
CA ASP A 129 14.88 19.10 2.21
C ASP A 129 15.72 18.36 1.16
N ASP A 130 16.99 18.73 1.05
CA ASP A 130 17.91 18.20 0.03
C ASP A 130 18.17 16.69 0.20
N GLU A 131 18.34 16.24 1.44
CA GLU A 131 18.75 14.88 1.79
C GLU A 131 17.83 14.26 2.85
N TYR A 132 17.61 12.94 2.72
CA TYR A 132 16.85 12.15 3.67
C TYR A 132 17.58 10.85 3.96
N THR A 133 17.63 10.46 5.24
CA THR A 133 18.33 9.26 5.69
C THR A 133 17.45 8.01 5.72
N ASN A 134 16.12 8.18 5.74
CA ASN A 134 15.16 7.07 5.72
C ASN A 134 13.82 7.48 5.07
N TRP A 135 13.05 6.48 4.64
CA TRP A 135 11.76 6.67 3.96
C TRP A 135 10.68 7.27 4.83
N LYS A 136 10.73 7.02 6.15
CA LYS A 136 9.75 7.58 7.08
C LYS A 136 9.85 9.10 7.13
N THR A 137 11.05 9.66 7.30
CA THR A 137 11.25 11.12 7.32
C THR A 137 10.81 11.74 5.99
N PHE A 138 11.23 11.14 4.87
CA PHE A 138 10.88 11.62 3.53
C PHE A 138 9.35 11.66 3.29
N THR A 139 8.65 10.58 3.60
CA THR A 139 7.19 10.50 3.38
C THR A 139 6.40 11.32 4.41
N ASP A 140 6.87 11.42 5.66
CA ASP A 140 6.28 12.29 6.68
C ASP A 140 6.36 13.76 6.27
N ASP A 141 7.46 14.21 5.69
CA ASP A 141 7.62 15.61 5.27
C ASP A 141 6.78 15.94 4.04
N ILE A 142 6.62 14.99 3.11
CA ILE A 142 5.66 15.13 2.00
C ILE A 142 4.24 15.29 2.54
N LYS A 143 3.82 14.48 3.52
CA LYS A 143 2.48 14.56 4.13
C LYS A 143 2.23 15.87 4.87
N LYS A 144 3.29 16.49 5.40
CA LYS A 144 3.21 17.77 6.15
C LYS A 144 3.26 19.00 5.24
N LEU A 145 3.42 18.83 3.92
CA LEU A 145 3.50 19.96 3.01
C LEU A 145 2.28 20.87 3.12
N ASN A 146 2.55 22.16 3.26
CA ASN A 146 1.48 23.14 3.39
C ASN A 146 0.81 23.37 2.02
N MET A 147 -0.50 23.13 1.96
CA MET A 147 -1.25 23.24 0.71
C MET A 147 -1.26 24.65 0.11
N SER A 148 -1.24 25.70 0.94
CA SER A 148 -1.17 27.08 0.45
C SER A 148 0.17 27.35 -0.24
N LYS A 149 1.28 26.85 0.33
CA LYS A 149 2.61 26.94 -0.29
C LYS A 149 2.68 26.13 -1.59
N LEU A 150 2.15 24.90 -1.60
CA LEU A 150 2.09 24.08 -2.81
C LEU A 150 1.31 24.77 -3.94
N LYS A 151 0.15 25.35 -3.64
CA LYS A 151 -0.63 26.10 -4.64
C LYS A 151 0.13 27.31 -5.17
N GLN A 152 0.86 28.02 -4.31
CA GLN A 152 1.68 29.16 -4.71
C GLN A 152 2.80 28.72 -5.66
N GLU A 153 3.56 27.69 -5.30
CA GLU A 153 4.64 27.15 -6.14
C GLU A 153 4.13 26.69 -7.51
N CYS A 154 3.00 25.96 -7.57
CA CYS A 154 2.43 25.55 -8.86
C CYS A 154 2.08 26.77 -9.74
N LYS A 155 1.49 27.83 -9.17
CA LYS A 155 1.17 29.05 -9.91
C LYS A 155 2.43 29.74 -10.44
N GLU A 156 3.48 29.85 -9.62
CA GLU A 156 4.73 30.48 -10.05
C GLU A 156 5.43 29.70 -11.16
N ILE A 157 5.33 28.38 -11.13
CA ILE A 157 5.85 27.50 -12.19
C ILE A 157 5.05 27.69 -13.48
N GLU A 158 3.72 27.72 -13.41
CA GLU A 158 2.84 27.96 -14.57
C GLU A 158 3.09 29.35 -15.19
N GLU A 159 3.20 30.39 -14.36
CA GLU A 159 3.50 31.75 -14.81
C GLU A 159 4.87 31.86 -15.47
N ARG A 160 5.88 31.15 -14.95
CA ARG A 160 7.21 31.12 -15.55
C ARG A 160 7.20 30.45 -16.92
N LYS A 161 6.51 29.31 -17.05
CA LYS A 161 6.36 28.59 -18.33
C LYS A 161 5.68 29.47 -19.38
N ARG A 162 4.59 30.15 -19.01
CA ARG A 162 3.90 31.08 -19.92
C ARG A 162 4.82 32.21 -20.41
N ARG A 163 5.62 32.81 -19.53
CA ARG A 163 6.57 33.87 -19.93
C ARG A 163 7.72 33.36 -20.80
N GLU A 164 8.09 32.09 -20.67
CA GLU A 164 9.08 31.46 -21.55
C GLU A 164 8.48 31.23 -22.94
N GLU A 165 7.27 30.70 -23.01
CA GLU A 165 6.53 30.49 -24.27
C GLU A 165 6.22 31.80 -25.02
N GLU A 166 5.98 32.91 -24.33
CA GLU A 166 5.75 34.23 -24.95
C GLU A 166 7.04 34.90 -25.47
N ARG A 167 8.22 34.41 -25.10
CA ARG A 167 9.52 34.95 -25.52
C ARG A 167 10.16 34.19 -26.68
N ASP A 168 9.66 32.99 -26.98
CA ASP A 168 10.07 32.14 -28.11
C ASP A 168 9.20 32.42 -29.35
#